data_AF-A0A8J5VM43-F1
#
_entry.id   AF-A0A8J5VM43-F1
#
_cell.length_a   1.000
_cell.length_b   1.000
_cell.length_c   1.000
_cell.angle_alpha   90.00
_cell.angle_beta   90.00
_cell.angle_gamma   90.00
#
_symmetry.space_group_name_H-M   'P 1'
#
loop_
_entity.id
_entity.type
_entity.pdbx_description
1 polymer ?
#
loop_
_entity_poly.entity_id
_entity_poly.type
_entity_poly.pdbx_seq_one_letter_code
_entity_poly.pdbx_strand_id
1 'polypeptide(L)'
;MAAAAAPVPVAGAGWWELVNGSKAWQDGIFFSLAALYGLIAAASFIQVVRIQYRVPEYGWTTQKVFQLLNFVVNGVRCSIFTFRRQVQHVNPEIFQHVILDLPGLAFFTTYAMLALFWAEISYQARDLETEGLRSGFYTTNGVIYAIQVLLWVLLSYNPNPIMIVLSKLFVAGLSFSAALAFLLYGGRLFFMLKRFPIESKGRQNKLREVGRVATICFFSFLARFIMMCFDAFDKEADLDVLDHPILNFIYYLIAEIVPSSLVLYILRRIPSKLQLPNYHPLSSG
;
A
#
# COMPACT_ATOMS: atom_id res chain seq x y z
N MET A 1 5.28 37.97 -47.43
CA MET A 1 4.94 36.75 -46.66
C MET A 1 6.10 36.48 -45.72
N ALA A 2 5.97 36.83 -44.44
CA ALA A 2 6.99 36.53 -43.45
C ALA A 2 6.93 35.03 -43.13
N ALA A 3 8.04 34.32 -43.28
CA ALA A 3 8.16 32.93 -42.90
C ALA A 3 7.98 32.81 -41.38
N ALA A 4 7.05 31.96 -40.96
CA ALA A 4 6.86 31.64 -39.55
C ALA A 4 8.16 31.02 -39.01
N ALA A 5 8.68 31.57 -37.92
CA ALA A 5 9.84 31.02 -37.22
C ALA A 5 9.51 29.58 -36.77
N ALA A 6 10.38 28.63 -37.13
CA ALA A 6 10.28 27.27 -36.65
C ALA A 6 10.36 27.27 -35.11
N PRO A 7 9.51 26.50 -34.41
CA PRO A 7 9.54 26.45 -32.95
C PRO A 7 10.91 25.95 -32.49
N VAL A 8 11.55 26.75 -31.62
CA VAL A 8 12.82 26.40 -30.99
C VAL A 8 12.59 25.15 -30.13
N PRO A 9 13.38 24.07 -30.30
CA PRO A 9 13.24 22.89 -29.46
C PRO A 9 13.52 23.27 -28.01
N VAL A 10 12.53 23.11 -27.15
CA VAL A 10 12.68 23.32 -25.71
C VAL A 10 13.72 22.31 -25.22
N ALA A 11 14.88 22.77 -24.74
CA ALA A 11 16.00 21.91 -24.33
C ALA A 11 15.58 20.81 -23.31
N GLY A 12 14.50 21.03 -22.57
CA GLY A 12 13.88 20.03 -21.70
C GLY A 12 13.21 18.87 -22.45
N ALA A 13 12.53 19.11 -23.57
CA ALA A 13 11.85 18.07 -24.34
C ALA A 13 12.82 17.01 -24.88
N GLY A 14 13.99 17.45 -25.36
CA GLY A 14 15.04 16.53 -25.82
C GLY A 14 15.69 15.71 -24.70
N TRP A 15 15.78 16.26 -23.49
CA TRP A 15 16.27 15.51 -22.32
C TRP A 15 15.29 14.41 -21.90
N TRP A 16 13.99 14.72 -21.85
CA TRP A 16 12.95 13.74 -21.51
C TRP A 16 12.93 12.57 -22.49
N GLU A 17 13.02 12.83 -23.80
CA GLU A 17 13.10 11.77 -24.81
C GLU A 17 14.37 10.93 -24.68
N LEU A 18 15.51 11.55 -24.38
CA LEU A 18 16.77 10.83 -24.17
C LEU A 18 16.70 9.88 -22.97
N VAL A 19 16.09 10.32 -21.86
CA VAL A 19 15.96 9.49 -20.65
C VAL A 19 14.93 8.39 -20.84
N ASN A 20 13.78 8.70 -21.45
CA ASN A 20 12.75 7.71 -21.71
C ASN A 20 13.20 6.67 -22.74
N GLY A 21 13.95 7.06 -23.78
CA GLY A 21 14.46 6.14 -24.81
C GLY A 21 15.73 5.38 -24.42
N SER A 22 16.42 5.77 -23.33
CA SER A 22 17.67 5.13 -22.93
C SER A 22 17.46 3.90 -22.06
N LYS A 23 17.81 2.75 -22.64
CA LYS A 23 17.82 1.44 -21.98
C LYS A 23 18.52 1.45 -20.61
N ALA A 24 19.65 2.15 -20.49
CA ALA A 24 20.43 2.21 -19.27
C ALA A 24 19.75 3.04 -18.17
N TRP A 25 19.09 4.15 -18.53
CA TRP A 25 18.35 4.97 -17.58
C TRP A 25 17.09 4.26 -17.06
N GLN A 26 16.34 3.61 -17.96
CA GLN A 26 15.21 2.77 -17.57
C GLN A 26 15.64 1.70 -16.55
N ASP A 27 16.71 0.95 -16.85
CA ASP A 27 17.24 -0.06 -15.93
C ASP A 27 17.64 0.54 -14.59
N GLY A 28 18.41 1.64 -14.61
CA GLY A 28 18.86 2.30 -13.39
C GLY A 28 17.70 2.73 -12.49
N ILE A 29 16.60 3.22 -13.08
CA ILE A 29 15.40 3.62 -12.34
C ILE A 29 14.68 2.40 -11.75
N PHE A 30 14.45 1.35 -12.54
CA PHE A 30 13.76 0.15 -12.04
C PHE A 30 14.59 -0.61 -11.01
N PHE A 31 15.92 -0.70 -11.16
CA PHE A 31 16.80 -1.26 -10.12
C PHE A 31 16.80 -0.41 -8.85
N SER A 32 16.71 0.92 -8.98
CA SER A 32 16.58 1.82 -7.82
C SER A 32 15.27 1.57 -7.07
N LEU A 33 14.14 1.42 -7.79
CA LEU A 33 12.86 1.02 -7.20
C LEU A 33 12.98 -0.35 -6.52
N ALA A 34 13.56 -1.34 -7.20
CA ALA A 34 13.77 -2.67 -6.64
C ALA A 34 14.57 -2.62 -5.34
N ALA A 35 15.67 -1.86 -5.30
CA ALA A 35 16.48 -1.69 -4.09
C ALA A 35 15.68 -1.06 -2.94
N LEU A 36 14.88 -0.02 -3.22
CA LEU A 36 14.04 0.62 -2.19
C LEU A 36 12.98 -0.35 -1.63
N TYR A 37 12.28 -1.09 -2.48
CA TYR A 37 11.34 -2.12 -2.05
C TYR A 37 12.04 -3.25 -1.28
N GLY A 38 13.22 -3.68 -1.73
CA GLY A 38 14.04 -4.67 -1.06
C GLY A 38 14.45 -4.25 0.37
N LEU A 39 14.80 -2.97 0.55
CA LEU A 39 15.09 -2.41 1.88
C LEU A 39 13.86 -2.44 2.80
N ILE A 40 12.68 -2.09 2.29
CA ILE A 40 11.42 -2.15 3.05
C ILE A 40 11.08 -3.59 3.41
N ALA A 41 11.21 -4.52 2.46
CA ALA A 41 10.96 -5.94 2.68
C ALA A 41 11.90 -6.50 3.77
N ALA A 42 13.20 -6.22 3.66
CA ALA A 42 14.19 -6.63 4.65
C ALA A 42 13.88 -6.04 6.04
N ALA A 43 13.55 -4.75 6.12
CA ALA A 43 13.19 -4.11 7.37
C ALA A 43 11.92 -4.73 8.00
N SER A 44 10.93 -5.09 7.19
CA SER A 44 9.70 -5.73 7.65
C SER A 44 9.95 -7.15 8.16
N PHE A 45 10.77 -7.93 7.45
CA PHE A 45 11.18 -9.27 7.87
C PHE A 45 11.96 -9.25 9.18
N ILE A 46 12.95 -8.35 9.30
CA ILE A 46 13.70 -8.15 10.54
C ILE A 46 12.77 -7.81 11.70
N GLN A 47 11.72 -7.02 11.46
CA GLN A 47 10.72 -6.71 12.49
C GLN A 47 9.89 -7.93 12.90
N VAL A 48 9.44 -8.77 11.96
CA VAL A 48 8.74 -10.04 12.29
C VAL A 48 9.63 -10.92 13.16
N VAL A 49 10.87 -11.15 12.74
CA VAL A 49 11.85 -11.98 13.44
C VAL A 49 12.13 -11.44 14.84
N ARG A 50 12.37 -10.12 14.97
CA ARG A 50 12.60 -9.48 16.27
C ARG A 50 11.41 -9.62 17.22
N ILE A 51 10.18 -9.47 16.73
CA ILE A 51 8.98 -9.61 17.56
C ILE A 51 8.82 -11.09 17.97
N GLN A 52 9.05 -12.04 17.06
CA GLN A 52 8.95 -13.47 17.36
C GLN A 52 9.96 -13.91 18.44
N TYR A 53 11.21 -13.44 18.36
CA TYR A 53 12.23 -13.75 19.38
C TYR A 53 11.96 -13.05 20.73
N ARG A 54 11.45 -11.82 20.71
CA ARG A 54 11.24 -11.05 21.95
C ARG A 54 10.04 -11.52 22.76
N VAL A 55 8.99 -11.99 22.09
CA VAL A 55 7.73 -12.42 22.70
C VAL A 55 7.21 -13.70 22.02
N PRO A 56 7.87 -14.85 22.24
CA PRO A 56 7.47 -16.12 21.61
C PRO A 56 6.15 -16.66 22.17
N GLU A 57 5.82 -16.34 23.42
CA GLU A 57 4.60 -16.76 24.12
C GLU A 57 3.32 -16.21 23.47
N TYR A 58 3.41 -15.00 22.91
CA TYR A 58 2.34 -14.40 22.14
C TYR A 58 2.44 -14.94 20.72
N GLY A 59 1.45 -15.72 20.27
CA GLY A 59 1.41 -16.32 18.92
C GLY A 59 1.38 -15.30 17.77
N TRP A 60 0.63 -15.58 16.71
CA TRP A 60 0.53 -14.69 15.56
C TRP A 60 -0.40 -13.50 15.85
N THR A 61 0.18 -12.37 16.26
CA THR A 61 -0.56 -11.12 16.49
C THR A 61 -0.80 -10.36 15.18
N THR A 62 -1.81 -9.49 15.16
CA THR A 62 -2.12 -8.60 14.03
C THR A 62 -0.90 -7.79 13.56
N GLN A 63 -0.05 -7.37 14.50
CA GLN A 63 1.20 -6.68 14.17
C GLN A 63 2.19 -7.58 13.41
N LYS A 64 2.40 -8.83 13.85
CA LYS A 64 3.29 -9.78 13.14
C LYS A 64 2.76 -10.06 11.73
N VAL A 65 1.45 -10.24 11.59
CA VAL A 65 0.82 -10.47 10.29
C VAL A 65 0.94 -9.25 9.39
N PHE A 66 0.72 -8.03 9.90
CA PHE A 66 0.91 -6.79 9.12
C PHE A 66 2.35 -6.65 8.61
N GLN A 67 3.35 -6.96 9.43
CA GLN A 67 4.76 -6.93 8.99
C GLN A 67 5.11 -8.06 8.01
N LEU A 68 4.51 -9.24 8.17
CA LEU A 68 4.67 -10.33 7.22
C LEU A 68 4.07 -9.97 5.86
N LEU A 69 2.86 -9.40 5.84
CA LEU A 69 2.22 -8.93 4.61
C LEU A 69 3.06 -7.85 3.93
N ASN A 70 3.59 -6.88 4.69
CA ASN A 70 4.53 -5.89 4.12
C ASN A 70 5.78 -6.54 3.54
N PHE A 71 6.38 -7.54 4.21
CA PHE A 71 7.51 -8.29 3.66
C PHE A 71 7.14 -8.94 2.32
N VAL A 72 6.00 -9.62 2.24
CA VAL A 72 5.54 -10.29 1.02
C VAL A 72 5.28 -9.27 -0.09
N VAL A 73 4.48 -8.23 0.15
CA VAL A 73 4.12 -7.23 -0.88
C VAL A 73 5.35 -6.52 -1.42
N ASN A 74 6.21 -6.02 -0.54
CA ASN A 74 7.42 -5.31 -0.94
C ASN A 74 8.45 -6.26 -1.58
N GLY A 75 8.51 -7.53 -1.15
CA GLY A 75 9.37 -8.55 -1.77
C GLY A 75 8.92 -8.91 -3.19
N VAL A 76 7.62 -9.03 -3.42
CA VAL A 76 7.05 -9.24 -4.76
C VAL A 76 7.29 -8.01 -5.64
N ARG A 77 7.05 -6.78 -5.15
CA ARG A 77 7.39 -5.54 -5.88
C ARG A 77 8.87 -5.47 -6.24
N CYS A 78 9.75 -5.74 -5.29
CA CYS A 78 11.20 -5.80 -5.51
C CYS A 78 11.53 -6.75 -6.67
N SER A 79 11.01 -7.98 -6.62
CA SER A 79 11.24 -8.99 -7.66
C SER A 79 10.72 -8.53 -9.03
N ILE A 80 9.51 -7.96 -9.10
CA ILE A 80 8.92 -7.45 -10.33
C ILE A 80 9.79 -6.35 -10.95
N PHE A 81 10.33 -5.43 -10.14
CA PHE A 81 11.20 -4.37 -10.66
C PHE A 81 12.59 -4.86 -11.04
N THR A 82 13.15 -5.83 -10.31
CA THR A 82 14.41 -6.50 -10.71
C THR A 82 14.27 -7.21 -12.06
N PHE A 83 13.13 -7.84 -12.29
CA PHE A 83 12.84 -8.59 -13.52
C PHE A 83 11.90 -7.84 -14.48
N ARG A 84 11.83 -6.50 -14.40
CA ARG A 84 10.82 -5.69 -15.10
C ARG A 84 10.78 -5.95 -16.61
N ARG A 85 11.95 -6.14 -17.23
CA ARG A 85 12.02 -6.49 -18.65
C ARG A 85 11.50 -7.88 -18.95
N GLN A 86 11.86 -8.87 -18.15
CA GLN A 86 11.35 -10.22 -18.35
C GLN A 86 9.82 -10.24 -18.19
N VAL A 87 9.29 -9.51 -17.20
CA VAL A 87 7.84 -9.34 -17.00
C VAL A 87 7.15 -8.79 -18.25
N GLN A 88 7.74 -7.80 -18.93
CA GLN A 88 7.17 -7.24 -20.17
C GLN A 88 7.23 -8.18 -21.39
N HIS A 89 8.01 -9.25 -21.35
CA HIS A 89 8.08 -10.23 -22.44
C HIS A 89 7.30 -11.50 -22.12
N VAL A 90 6.58 -11.55 -20.99
CA VAL A 90 5.76 -12.71 -20.64
C VAL A 90 4.59 -12.80 -21.59
N ASN A 91 4.47 -13.96 -22.25
CA ASN A 91 3.34 -14.31 -23.09
C ASN A 91 2.55 -15.45 -22.43
N PRO A 92 1.21 -15.42 -22.47
CA PRO A 92 0.33 -14.36 -22.98
C PRO A 92 0.34 -13.06 -22.16
N GLU A 93 -0.04 -11.93 -22.79
CA GLU A 93 -0.07 -10.58 -22.20
C GLU A 93 -0.88 -10.50 -20.89
N ILE A 94 -1.90 -11.34 -20.72
CA ILE A 94 -2.69 -11.38 -19.47
C ILE A 94 -1.81 -11.62 -18.23
N PHE A 95 -0.75 -12.43 -18.34
CA PHE A 95 0.13 -12.67 -17.20
C PHE A 95 0.90 -11.41 -16.79
N GLN A 96 1.14 -10.48 -17.72
CA GLN A 96 1.75 -9.19 -17.40
C GLN A 96 0.82 -8.39 -16.49
N HIS A 97 -0.45 -8.22 -16.88
CA HIS A 97 -1.45 -7.53 -16.05
C HIS A 97 -1.60 -8.17 -14.68
N VAL A 98 -1.70 -9.52 -14.62
CA VAL A 98 -1.79 -10.24 -13.34
C VAL A 98 -0.58 -9.96 -12.44
N ILE A 99 0.63 -10.03 -12.99
CA ILE A 99 1.88 -9.81 -12.23
C ILE A 99 1.95 -8.37 -11.71
N LEU A 100 1.48 -7.38 -12.49
CA LEU A 100 1.56 -5.96 -12.14
C LEU A 100 0.48 -5.51 -11.16
N ASP A 101 -0.72 -6.08 -11.27
CA ASP A 101 -1.89 -5.78 -10.43
C ASP A 101 -1.82 -6.43 -9.03
N LEU A 102 -1.35 -7.69 -8.96
CA LEU A 102 -1.39 -8.51 -7.75
C LEU A 102 -0.70 -7.85 -6.53
N PRO A 103 0.48 -7.21 -6.66
CA PRO A 103 1.07 -6.50 -5.54
C PRO A 103 0.23 -5.30 -5.07
N GLY A 104 -0.52 -4.67 -5.98
CA GLY A 104 -1.46 -3.59 -5.67
C GLY A 104 -2.64 -4.08 -4.82
N LEU A 105 -3.20 -5.25 -5.15
CA LEU A 105 -4.23 -5.90 -4.33
C LEU A 105 -3.70 -6.33 -2.97
N ALA A 106 -2.51 -6.92 -2.93
CA ALA A 106 -1.88 -7.33 -1.68
C ALA A 106 -1.57 -6.11 -0.79
N PHE A 107 -1.15 -4.99 -1.40
CA PHE A 107 -0.98 -3.71 -0.72
C PHE A 107 -2.31 -3.23 -0.12
N PHE A 108 -3.40 -3.24 -0.90
CA PHE A 108 -4.73 -2.94 -0.37
C PHE A 108 -5.09 -3.81 0.84
N THR A 109 -4.95 -5.14 0.74
CA THR A 109 -5.24 -6.06 1.86
C THR A 109 -4.41 -5.76 3.10
N THR A 110 -3.12 -5.48 2.92
CA THR A 110 -2.18 -5.15 4.00
C THR A 110 -2.65 -3.92 4.79
N TYR A 111 -3.05 -2.86 4.09
CA TYR A 111 -3.49 -1.63 4.73
C TYR A 111 -4.95 -1.67 5.17
N ALA A 112 -5.80 -2.45 4.51
CA ALA A 112 -7.14 -2.76 4.99
C ALA A 112 -7.09 -3.50 6.34
N MET A 113 -6.09 -4.37 6.55
CA MET A 113 -5.86 -5.01 7.85
C MET A 113 -5.47 -3.98 8.94
N LEU A 114 -4.70 -2.97 8.58
CA LEU A 114 -4.38 -1.86 9.50
C LEU A 114 -5.62 -1.03 9.85
N ALA A 115 -6.47 -0.74 8.86
CA ALA A 115 -7.74 -0.06 9.09
C ALA A 115 -8.70 -0.90 9.96
N LEU A 116 -8.77 -2.22 9.72
CA LEU A 116 -9.50 -3.17 10.56
C LEU A 116 -9.01 -3.13 12.01
N PHE A 117 -7.70 -3.19 12.21
CA PHE A 117 -7.11 -3.11 13.55
C PHE A 117 -7.53 -1.84 14.30
N TRP A 118 -7.61 -0.70 13.61
CA TRP A 118 -8.08 0.55 14.21
C TRP A 118 -9.58 0.59 14.43
N ALA A 119 -10.37 -0.02 13.54
CA ALA A 119 -11.79 -0.21 13.74
C ALA A 119 -12.06 -1.07 15.00
N GLU A 120 -11.33 -2.17 15.18
CA GLU A 120 -11.40 -3.02 16.36
C GLU A 120 -11.12 -2.24 17.65
N ILE A 121 -10.03 -1.47 17.70
CA ILE A 121 -9.71 -0.63 18.88
C ILE A 121 -10.84 0.38 19.15
N SER A 122 -11.41 0.97 18.09
CA SER A 122 -12.50 1.94 18.21
C SER A 122 -13.80 1.32 18.71
N TYR A 123 -14.08 0.07 18.33
CA TYR A 123 -15.26 -0.68 18.76
C TYR A 123 -15.10 -1.19 20.19
N GLN A 124 -13.92 -1.74 20.54
CA GLN A 124 -13.59 -2.18 21.90
C GLN A 124 -13.70 -1.04 22.91
N ALA A 125 -13.22 0.15 22.57
CA ALA A 125 -13.34 1.32 23.45
C ALA A 125 -14.78 1.79 23.67
N ARG A 126 -15.75 1.25 22.91
CA ARG A 126 -17.18 1.54 23.00
C ARG A 126 -18.01 0.33 23.45
N ASP A 127 -17.34 -0.74 23.86
CA ASP A 127 -17.96 -2.00 24.27
C ASP A 127 -18.89 -2.59 23.19
N LEU A 128 -18.48 -2.48 21.93
CA LEU A 128 -19.19 -3.05 20.78
C LEU A 128 -18.51 -4.34 20.30
N GLU A 129 -19.32 -5.25 19.77
CA GLU A 129 -18.86 -6.52 19.21
C GLU A 129 -17.89 -6.31 18.02
N THR A 130 -16.81 -7.08 17.98
CA THR A 130 -15.76 -6.98 16.96
C THR A 130 -15.76 -8.14 15.96
N GLU A 131 -16.48 -9.23 16.22
CA GLU A 131 -16.47 -10.42 15.37
C GLU A 131 -16.97 -10.12 13.95
N GLY A 132 -18.01 -9.30 13.84
CA GLY A 132 -18.55 -8.84 12.55
C GLY A 132 -17.53 -8.05 11.71
N LEU A 133 -16.60 -7.33 12.34
CA LEU A 133 -15.56 -6.58 11.62
C LEU A 133 -14.55 -7.51 10.94
N ARG A 134 -14.12 -8.57 11.63
CA ARG A 134 -13.17 -9.56 11.07
C ARG A 134 -13.81 -10.33 9.92
N SER A 135 -15.03 -10.83 10.13
CA SER A 135 -15.79 -11.51 9.08
C SER A 135 -16.00 -10.60 7.86
N GLY A 136 -16.35 -9.33 8.10
CA GLY A 136 -16.48 -8.32 7.06
C GLY A 136 -15.17 -8.09 6.29
N PHE A 137 -14.02 -8.02 6.96
CA PHE A 137 -12.71 -7.89 6.32
C PHE A 137 -12.41 -9.08 5.40
N TYR A 138 -12.59 -10.31 5.87
CA TYR A 138 -12.33 -11.51 5.07
C TYR A 138 -13.28 -11.60 3.87
N THR A 139 -14.57 -11.32 4.10
CA THR A 139 -15.59 -11.32 3.03
C THR A 139 -15.29 -10.26 1.98
N THR A 140 -14.95 -9.03 2.40
CA THR A 140 -14.64 -7.93 1.50
C THR A 140 -13.40 -8.24 0.65
N ASN A 141 -12.32 -8.74 1.26
CA ASN A 141 -11.14 -9.16 0.50
C ASN A 141 -11.47 -10.33 -0.44
N GLY A 142 -12.21 -11.35 0.02
CA GLY A 142 -12.62 -12.46 -0.84
C GLY A 142 -13.38 -12.00 -2.08
N VAL A 143 -14.33 -11.08 -1.92
CA VAL A 143 -15.10 -10.48 -3.04
C VAL A 143 -14.18 -9.68 -3.97
N ILE A 144 -13.29 -8.85 -3.43
CA ILE A 144 -12.35 -8.06 -4.23
C ILE A 144 -11.47 -8.95 -5.11
N TYR A 145 -10.87 -9.99 -4.53
CA TYR A 145 -10.02 -10.92 -5.29
C TYR A 145 -10.82 -11.74 -6.30
N ALA A 146 -12.05 -12.14 -5.97
CA ALA A 146 -12.93 -12.83 -6.90
C ALA A 146 -13.30 -11.94 -8.11
N ILE A 147 -13.64 -10.67 -7.88
CA ILE A 147 -13.92 -9.70 -8.95
C ILE A 147 -12.65 -9.48 -9.79
N GLN A 148 -11.48 -9.33 -9.17
CA GLN A 148 -10.24 -9.16 -9.93
C GLN A 148 -9.93 -10.38 -10.82
N VAL A 149 -10.05 -11.59 -10.28
CA VAL A 149 -9.83 -12.82 -11.05
C VAL A 149 -10.83 -12.89 -12.20
N LEU A 150 -12.09 -12.54 -11.98
CA LEU A 150 -13.09 -12.46 -13.03
C LEU A 150 -12.70 -11.45 -14.11
N LEU A 151 -12.23 -10.25 -13.75
CA LEU A 151 -11.77 -9.24 -14.70
C LEU A 151 -10.60 -9.75 -15.53
N TRP A 152 -9.62 -10.41 -14.91
CA TRP A 152 -8.49 -11.02 -15.64
C TRP A 152 -8.95 -12.12 -16.59
N VAL A 153 -9.86 -12.99 -16.16
CA VAL A 153 -10.42 -14.05 -17.01
C VAL A 153 -11.17 -13.44 -18.20
N LEU A 154 -12.03 -12.45 -17.97
CA LEU A 154 -12.77 -11.78 -19.06
C LEU A 154 -11.83 -11.06 -20.04
N LEU A 155 -10.78 -10.41 -19.52
CA LEU A 155 -9.75 -9.76 -20.35
C LEU A 155 -8.97 -10.78 -21.18
N SER A 156 -8.70 -11.97 -20.63
CA SER A 156 -8.01 -13.05 -21.33
C SER A 156 -8.83 -13.64 -22.50
N TYR A 157 -10.17 -13.66 -22.36
CA TYR A 157 -11.06 -14.14 -23.43
C TYR A 157 -11.29 -13.07 -24.50
N ASN A 158 -11.49 -11.80 -24.11
CA ASN A 158 -11.79 -10.70 -25.02
C ASN A 158 -11.02 -9.43 -24.60
N PRO A 159 -9.81 -9.21 -25.13
CA PRO A 159 -8.99 -8.04 -24.82
C PRO A 159 -9.57 -6.79 -25.51
N ASN A 160 -10.63 -6.23 -24.92
CA ASN A 160 -11.26 -5.01 -25.38
C ASN A 160 -10.71 -3.80 -24.60
N PRO A 161 -10.47 -2.64 -25.24
CA PRO A 161 -10.00 -1.45 -24.55
C PRO A 161 -10.89 -1.04 -23.36
N ILE A 162 -12.21 -1.21 -23.50
CA ILE A 162 -13.18 -0.94 -22.43
C ILE A 162 -12.91 -1.81 -21.19
N MET A 163 -12.52 -3.08 -21.38
CA MET A 163 -12.23 -3.99 -20.27
C MET A 163 -10.94 -3.62 -19.54
N ILE A 164 -9.94 -3.14 -20.27
CA ILE A 164 -8.69 -2.62 -19.68
C ILE A 164 -9.00 -1.41 -18.80
N VAL A 165 -9.76 -0.43 -19.34
CA VAL A 165 -10.20 0.75 -18.59
C VAL A 165 -11.00 0.35 -17.35
N LEU A 166 -11.93 -0.61 -17.48
CA LEU A 166 -12.73 -1.11 -16.36
C LEU A 166 -11.87 -1.73 -15.26
N SER A 167 -10.84 -2.51 -15.62
CA SER A 167 -9.89 -3.08 -14.66
C SER A 167 -9.12 -2.01 -13.90
N LYS A 168 -8.59 -1.01 -14.62
CA LYS A 168 -7.88 0.13 -14.01
C LYS A 168 -8.80 0.95 -13.09
N LEU A 169 -10.05 1.21 -13.52
CA LEU A 169 -11.06 1.88 -12.69
C LEU A 169 -11.47 1.08 -11.45
N PHE A 170 -11.50 -0.25 -11.54
CA PHE A 170 -11.74 -1.09 -10.36
C PHE A 170 -10.64 -0.90 -9.32
N VAL A 171 -9.36 -0.94 -9.73
CA VAL A 171 -8.21 -0.67 -8.83
C VAL A 171 -8.23 0.76 -8.27
N ALA A 172 -8.66 1.75 -9.08
CA ALA A 172 -8.89 3.12 -8.61
C ALA A 172 -9.97 3.16 -7.52
N GLY A 173 -11.10 2.47 -7.75
CA GLY A 173 -12.19 2.33 -6.77
C GLY A 173 -11.74 1.69 -5.46
N LEU A 174 -10.92 0.63 -5.52
CA LEU A 174 -10.32 0.03 -4.32
C LEU A 174 -9.47 1.04 -3.56
N SER A 175 -8.63 1.80 -4.26
CA SER A 175 -7.77 2.83 -3.67
C SER A 175 -8.60 3.94 -2.99
N PHE A 176 -9.67 4.40 -3.64
CA PHE A 176 -10.58 5.37 -3.07
C PHE A 176 -11.30 4.83 -1.82
N SER A 177 -11.76 3.58 -1.86
CA SER A 177 -12.40 2.94 -0.71
C SER A 177 -11.45 2.81 0.50
N ALA A 178 -10.17 2.50 0.26
CA ALA A 178 -9.15 2.47 1.30
C ALA A 178 -8.89 3.86 1.88
N ALA A 179 -8.81 4.90 1.04
CA ALA A 179 -8.69 6.27 1.51
C ALA A 179 -9.87 6.65 2.43
N LEU A 180 -11.10 6.36 2.03
CA LEU A 180 -12.28 6.58 2.87
C LEU A 180 -12.23 5.77 4.17
N ALA A 181 -11.80 4.51 4.14
CA ALA A 181 -11.64 3.70 5.33
C ALA A 181 -10.65 4.35 6.33
N PHE A 182 -9.49 4.83 5.86
CA PHE A 182 -8.54 5.53 6.71
C PHE A 182 -9.06 6.87 7.23
N LEU A 183 -9.80 7.62 6.42
CA LEU A 183 -10.42 8.87 6.85
C LEU A 183 -11.47 8.63 7.95
N LEU A 184 -12.35 7.65 7.75
CA LEU A 184 -13.45 7.34 8.66
C LEU A 184 -12.96 6.64 9.92
N TYR A 185 -12.28 5.49 9.81
CA TYR A 185 -11.83 4.72 10.97
C TYR A 185 -10.63 5.36 11.67
N GLY A 186 -9.66 5.86 10.90
CA GLY A 186 -8.50 6.58 11.45
C GLY A 186 -8.89 7.91 12.08
N GLY A 187 -9.75 8.70 11.41
CA GLY A 187 -10.29 9.94 11.96
C GLY A 187 -11.13 9.71 13.22
N ARG A 188 -12.05 8.73 13.19
CA ARG A 188 -12.86 8.37 14.36
C ARG A 188 -12.01 7.94 15.55
N LEU A 189 -11.00 7.08 15.33
CA LEU A 189 -10.07 6.66 16.37
C LEU A 189 -9.32 7.86 16.97
N PHE A 190 -8.86 8.78 16.12
CA PHE A 190 -8.17 9.99 16.57
C PHE A 190 -9.05 10.89 17.45
N PHE A 191 -10.30 11.16 17.04
CA PHE A 191 -11.24 11.96 17.83
C PHE A 191 -11.65 11.26 19.13
N MET A 192 -11.90 9.96 19.08
CA MET A 192 -12.26 9.17 20.27
C MET A 192 -11.15 9.21 21.32
N LEU A 193 -9.91 9.00 20.91
CA LEU A 193 -8.76 9.03 21.82
C LEU A 193 -8.45 10.44 22.36
N LYS A 194 -8.86 11.50 21.65
CA LYS A 194 -8.76 12.90 22.13
C LYS A 194 -9.81 13.23 23.20
N ARG A 195 -10.94 12.51 23.23
CA ARG A 195 -12.06 12.79 24.15
C ARG A 195 -11.85 12.23 25.56
N PHE A 196 -11.05 11.18 25.71
CA PHE A 196 -10.66 10.68 27.04
C PHE A 196 -9.54 11.56 27.60
N PRO A 197 -9.62 12.04 28.86
CA PRO A 197 -8.56 12.83 29.47
C PRO A 197 -7.27 12.01 29.47
N ILE A 198 -6.30 12.48 28.69
CA ILE A 198 -5.04 11.76 28.46
C ILE A 198 -4.10 12.11 29.60
N GLU A 199 -4.23 11.41 30.73
CA GLU A 199 -3.47 11.69 31.96
C GLU A 199 -1.94 11.51 31.81
N SER A 200 -1.46 10.82 30.77
CA SER A 200 -0.02 10.58 30.56
C SER A 200 0.51 11.11 29.22
N LYS A 201 1.67 11.78 29.26
CA LYS A 201 2.43 12.25 28.08
C LYS A 201 2.75 11.11 27.09
N GLY A 202 2.93 9.88 27.59
CA GLY A 202 3.16 8.69 26.77
C GLY A 202 1.96 8.31 25.89
N ARG A 203 0.75 8.35 26.45
CA ARG A 203 -0.49 8.05 25.72
C ARG A 203 -0.79 9.10 24.64
N GLN A 204 -0.49 10.38 24.89
CA GLN A 204 -0.62 11.46 23.89
C GLN A 204 0.31 11.26 22.68
N ASN A 205 1.55 10.85 22.92
CA ASN A 205 2.49 10.55 21.84
C ASN A 205 2.03 9.38 20.99
N LYS A 206 1.49 8.32 21.60
CA LYS A 206 0.97 7.16 20.87
C LYS A 206 -0.26 7.52 20.02
N LEU A 207 -1.15 8.37 20.54
CA LEU A 207 -2.27 8.91 19.78
C LEU A 207 -1.80 9.69 18.56
N ARG A 208 -0.81 10.58 18.73
CA ARG A 208 -0.25 11.35 17.62
C ARG A 208 0.45 10.45 16.60
N GLU A 209 1.09 9.37 17.02
CA GLU A 209 1.64 8.35 16.11
C GLU A 209 0.52 7.73 15.26
N VAL A 210 -0.59 7.28 15.86
CA VAL A 210 -1.73 6.70 15.14
C VAL A 210 -2.36 7.69 14.16
N GLY A 211 -2.59 8.94 14.60
CA GLY A 211 -3.13 9.99 13.73
C GLY A 211 -2.23 10.27 12.52
N ARG A 212 -0.90 10.33 12.72
CA ARG A 212 0.05 10.51 11.62
C ARG A 212 0.01 9.35 10.62
N VAL A 213 -0.06 8.11 11.09
CA VAL A 213 -0.18 6.93 10.19
C VAL A 213 -1.48 7.01 9.39
N ALA A 214 -2.60 7.37 10.02
CA ALA A 214 -3.88 7.49 9.33
C ALA A 214 -3.85 8.53 8.21
N THR A 215 -3.28 9.71 8.50
CA THR A 215 -3.12 10.78 7.51
C THR A 215 -2.20 10.37 6.36
N ILE A 216 -1.08 9.71 6.65
CA ILE A 216 -0.15 9.21 5.62
C ILE A 216 -0.85 8.21 4.70
N CYS A 217 -1.56 7.22 5.26
CA CYS A 217 -2.29 6.23 4.47
C CYS A 217 -3.41 6.88 3.65
N PHE A 218 -4.16 7.81 4.23
CA PHE A 218 -5.21 8.54 3.51
C PHE A 218 -4.66 9.24 2.25
N PHE A 219 -3.62 10.06 2.39
CA PHE A 219 -3.04 10.78 1.26
C PHE A 219 -2.35 9.84 0.26
N SER A 220 -1.72 8.76 0.72
CA SER A 220 -1.13 7.72 -0.13
C SER A 220 -2.17 7.05 -1.02
N PHE A 221 -3.28 6.58 -0.43
CA PHE A 221 -4.37 5.96 -1.19
C PHE A 221 -5.14 6.94 -2.07
N LEU A 222 -5.24 8.21 -1.65
CA LEU A 222 -5.81 9.27 -2.48
C LEU A 222 -4.94 9.56 -3.70
N ALA A 223 -3.61 9.66 -3.52
CA ALA A 223 -2.67 9.81 -4.64
C ALA A 223 -2.75 8.60 -5.57
N ARG A 224 -2.84 7.39 -5.03
CA ARG A 224 -3.03 6.16 -5.80
C ARG A 224 -4.33 6.19 -6.61
N PHE A 225 -5.45 6.58 -6.01
CA PHE A 225 -6.73 6.74 -6.71
C PHE A 225 -6.61 7.69 -7.90
N ILE A 226 -6.05 8.89 -7.67
CA ILE A 226 -5.89 9.90 -8.72
C ILE A 226 -5.02 9.38 -9.86
N MET A 227 -3.89 8.74 -9.53
CA MET A 227 -2.97 8.19 -10.54
C MET A 227 -3.59 7.04 -11.33
N MET A 228 -4.38 6.16 -10.69
CA MET A 228 -5.08 5.08 -11.39
C MET A 228 -6.19 5.61 -12.31
N CYS A 229 -6.81 6.75 -11.99
CA CYS A 229 -7.73 7.43 -12.91
C CYS A 229 -6.98 7.96 -14.13
N PHE A 230 -5.80 8.57 -13.96
CA PHE A 230 -4.98 9.00 -15.10
C PHE A 230 -4.54 7.80 -15.96
N ASP A 231 -4.02 6.75 -15.34
CA ASP A 231 -3.62 5.50 -16.00
C ASP A 231 -4.78 4.83 -16.78
N ALA A 232 -6.02 5.01 -16.33
CA ALA A 232 -7.22 4.49 -17.00
C ALA A 232 -7.62 5.28 -18.25
N PHE A 233 -7.38 6.59 -18.30
CA PHE A 233 -7.88 7.47 -19.36
C PHE A 233 -6.79 8.05 -20.26
N ASP A 234 -5.53 8.04 -19.82
CA ASP A 234 -4.39 8.62 -20.52
C ASP A 234 -3.31 7.56 -20.73
N LYS A 235 -2.95 7.32 -22.00
CA LYS A 235 -1.90 6.37 -22.37
C LYS A 235 -0.51 6.85 -22.00
N GLU A 236 -0.28 8.16 -21.92
CA GLU A 236 1.01 8.71 -21.49
C GLU A 236 1.23 8.57 -19.97
N ALA A 237 0.15 8.23 -19.24
CA ALA A 237 0.19 7.96 -17.82
C ALA A 237 0.31 6.46 -17.49
N ASP A 238 0.56 5.61 -18.49
CA ASP A 238 0.51 4.16 -18.31
C ASP A 238 1.66 3.63 -17.42
N LEU A 239 1.31 3.01 -16.29
CA LEU A 239 2.25 2.47 -15.31
C LEU A 239 2.73 1.04 -15.66
N ASP A 240 2.10 0.36 -16.61
CA ASP A 240 2.45 -1.01 -17.02
C ASP A 240 3.58 -1.02 -18.07
N VAL A 241 3.88 0.13 -18.67
CA VAL A 241 4.89 0.29 -19.73
C VAL A 241 6.29 0.59 -19.15
N LEU A 242 7.36 0.27 -19.90
CA LEU A 242 8.75 0.62 -19.56
C LEU A 242 9.10 2.08 -19.89
N ASP A 243 8.39 2.66 -20.85
CA ASP A 243 8.73 3.92 -21.53
C ASP A 243 8.40 5.18 -20.72
N HIS A 244 7.77 5.02 -19.55
CA HIS A 244 7.54 6.09 -18.59
C HIS A 244 8.29 5.83 -17.27
N PRO A 245 9.63 5.65 -17.27
CA PRO A 245 10.36 5.24 -16.08
C PRO A 245 10.34 6.30 -14.98
N ILE A 246 10.39 7.59 -15.33
CA ILE A 246 10.34 8.68 -14.34
C ILE A 246 8.95 8.80 -13.71
N LEU A 247 7.89 8.66 -14.50
CA LEU A 247 6.52 8.64 -13.98
C LEU A 247 6.32 7.48 -13.00
N ASN A 248 6.74 6.27 -13.41
CA ASN A 248 6.74 5.09 -12.56
C ASN A 248 7.50 5.35 -11.25
N PHE A 249 8.71 5.92 -11.35
CA PHE A 249 9.52 6.24 -10.17
C PHE A 249 8.79 7.16 -9.21
N ILE A 250 8.25 8.28 -9.70
CA ILE A 250 7.53 9.27 -8.88
C ILE A 250 6.29 8.63 -8.25
N TYR A 251 5.49 7.90 -9.03
CA TYR A 251 4.30 7.22 -8.54
C TYR A 251 4.63 6.23 -7.42
N TYR A 252 5.52 5.27 -7.66
CA TYR A 252 5.86 4.25 -6.67
C TYR A 252 6.57 4.84 -5.45
N LEU A 253 7.34 5.91 -5.63
CA LEU A 253 7.97 6.62 -4.52
C LEU A 253 6.94 7.27 -3.59
N ILE A 254 6.02 8.06 -4.15
CA ILE A 254 5.06 8.86 -3.39
C ILE A 254 3.88 8.02 -2.87
N ALA A 255 3.36 7.12 -3.69
CA ALA A 255 2.14 6.37 -3.37
C ALA A 255 2.42 5.10 -2.56
N GLU A 256 3.59 4.47 -2.69
CA GLU A 256 3.89 3.17 -2.06
C GLU A 256 5.11 3.23 -1.11
N ILE A 257 6.30 3.59 -1.59
CA ILE A 257 7.58 3.48 -0.85
C ILE A 257 7.64 4.41 0.36
N VAL A 258 7.42 5.72 0.16
CA VAL A 258 7.50 6.72 1.24
C VAL A 258 6.43 6.46 2.30
N PRO A 259 5.15 6.24 1.95
CA PRO A 259 4.12 5.89 2.92
C PRO A 259 4.44 4.61 3.69
N SER A 260 4.86 3.54 3.02
CA SER A 260 5.23 2.27 3.67
C SER A 260 6.39 2.44 4.65
N SER A 261 7.44 3.12 4.22
CA SER A 261 8.60 3.39 5.06
C SER A 261 8.23 4.19 6.32
N LEU A 262 7.41 5.23 6.17
CA LEU A 262 6.95 6.06 7.29
C LEU A 262 6.03 5.28 8.24
N VAL A 263 5.09 4.50 7.70
CA VAL A 263 4.16 3.66 8.50
C VAL A 263 4.97 2.66 9.32
N LEU A 264 5.88 1.92 8.70
CA LEU A 264 6.73 0.95 9.38
C LEU A 264 7.63 1.63 10.42
N TYR A 265 8.18 2.80 10.10
CA TYR A 265 9.00 3.59 11.03
C TYR A 265 8.22 4.05 12.26
N ILE A 266 6.97 4.49 12.09
CA ILE A 266 6.12 4.92 13.21
C ILE A 266 5.68 3.70 14.04
N LEU A 267 5.29 2.60 13.39
CA LEU A 267 4.81 1.39 14.05
C LEU A 267 5.91 0.53 14.67
N ARG A 268 7.20 0.80 14.40
CA ARG A 268 8.34 0.07 14.99
C ARG A 268 8.38 0.12 16.52
N ARG A 269 7.73 1.13 17.12
CA ARG A 269 7.63 1.28 18.58
C ARG A 269 6.56 0.34 19.11
N ILE A 270 6.99 -0.91 19.32
CA ILE A 270 6.27 -2.00 19.99
C ILE A 270 5.53 -1.43 21.22
N PRO A 271 4.25 -1.77 21.45
CA PRO A 271 3.64 -1.50 22.75
C PRO A 271 4.55 -2.11 23.82
N SER A 272 5.11 -1.27 24.70
CA SER A 272 5.80 -1.74 25.90
C SER A 272 4.86 -2.75 26.57
N LYS A 273 5.40 -3.93 26.95
CA LYS A 273 4.71 -5.00 27.67
C LYS A 273 3.49 -4.43 28.38
N LEU A 274 2.28 -4.82 27.97
CA LEU A 274 1.12 -4.62 28.81
C LEU A 274 1.49 -5.32 30.11
N GLN A 275 1.95 -4.57 31.12
CA GLN A 275 1.89 -5.03 32.48
C GLN A 275 0.40 -5.10 32.75
N LEU A 276 -0.21 -6.25 32.43
CA LEU A 276 -1.43 -6.67 33.09
C LEU A 276 -1.11 -6.51 34.58
N PRO A 277 -1.89 -5.71 35.34
CA PRO A 277 -1.73 -5.68 36.78
C PRO A 277 -1.77 -7.13 37.24
N ASN A 278 -0.75 -7.55 37.99
CA ASN A 278 -0.76 -8.84 38.67
C ASN A 278 -2.13 -9.00 39.32
N TYR A 279 -2.95 -9.91 38.80
CA TYR A 279 -4.13 -10.36 39.51
C TYR A 279 -3.58 -11.02 40.78
N HIS A 280 -3.65 -10.30 41.90
CA HIS A 280 -3.47 -10.93 43.19
C HIS A 280 -4.60 -11.96 43.31
N PRO A 281 -4.31 -13.27 43.43
CA PRO A 281 -5.34 -14.20 43.86
C PRO A 281 -5.76 -13.75 45.25
N LEU A 282 -7.05 -13.44 45.41
CA LEU A 282 -7.65 -13.27 46.72
C LEU A 282 -7.40 -14.58 47.47
N SER A 283 -6.58 -14.53 48.52
CA SER A 283 -6.44 -15.63 49.46
C SER A 283 -7.80 -15.82 50.13
N SER A 284 -8.54 -16.85 49.75
CA SER A 284 -9.57 -17.41 50.60
C SER A 284 -8.85 -18.07 51.78
N GLY A 285 -9.14 -17.56 52.98
CA GLY A 285 -8.67 -18.12 54.25
C GLY A 285 -9.23 -19.50 54.57
#